data_AF-A0A4R7NTC7-F1
#
_entry.id   AF-A0A4R7NTC7-F1
#
_cell.length_a   1.000
_cell.length_b   1.000
_cell.length_c   1.000
_cell.angle_alpha   90.00
_cell.angle_beta   90.00
_cell.angle_gamma   90.00
#
_symmetry.space_group_name_H-M   'P 1'
#
loop_
_entity.id
_entity.type
_entity.pdbx_description
1 polymer ?
#
loop_
_entity_poly.entity_id
_entity_poly.type
_entity_poly.pdbx_seq_one_letter_code
_entity_poly.pdbx_strand_id
1 'polypeptide(L)'
;MTQLEALKQLSMVVADTGDLEAIRRYQPHDATTNPSLILKAFELPGYQTLIDETLAQVKADIADPQARVDEAVDRLSVAIGSEITQLIPGRVSTEVAAKLSFDREASIKKAHRLIELYEQHGIGRERVLIKLASTWEGIRAAEQLEQEGIQCNLTLLFSKAQARACFDAGVYLISPFVGRVTDWYKQKTGQEYAPEEDPGVVFVREVCDIASRYRYDTVVMGASFRTQGQILGLAGCNRLTISPALLEELESQEGDIERKISDVGDARERLAPIDEAEFRWGLNQDAMATEKLAEGIRRFADDQATLEEKLAARLG
;
A
#
# COMPACT_ATOMS: atom_id res chain seq x y z
N MET A 1 17.24 6.68 -23.19
CA MET A 1 16.74 6.00 -21.99
C MET A 1 15.65 6.88 -21.42
N THR A 2 14.47 6.34 -21.18
CA THR A 2 13.37 7.10 -20.56
C THR A 2 13.67 7.32 -19.08
N GLN A 3 13.03 8.30 -18.45
CA GLN A 3 13.15 8.50 -17.02
C GLN A 3 12.62 7.27 -16.24
N LEU A 4 11.61 6.57 -16.75
CA LEU A 4 11.18 5.30 -16.16
C LEU A 4 12.29 4.24 -16.16
N GLU A 5 13.01 4.08 -17.28
CA GLU A 5 14.14 3.15 -17.37
C GLU A 5 15.29 3.55 -16.44
N ALA A 6 15.63 4.85 -16.36
CA ALA A 6 16.63 5.36 -15.44
C ALA A 6 16.23 5.13 -13.97
N LEU A 7 14.95 5.32 -13.63
CA LEU A 7 14.43 5.11 -12.27
C LEU A 7 14.55 3.65 -11.84
N LYS A 8 14.26 2.71 -12.76
CA LYS A 8 14.38 1.25 -12.51
C LYS A 8 15.80 0.82 -12.13
N GLN A 9 16.83 1.61 -12.46
CA GLN A 9 18.21 1.35 -12.04
C GLN A 9 18.51 1.80 -10.60
N LEU A 10 17.69 2.69 -10.05
CA LEU A 10 17.89 3.30 -8.73
C LEU A 10 16.94 2.77 -7.67
N SER A 11 15.70 2.47 -8.06
CA SER A 11 14.60 2.03 -7.21
C SER A 11 13.80 0.93 -7.89
N MET A 12 13.29 -0.02 -7.11
CA MET A 12 12.39 -1.03 -7.64
C MET A 12 11.00 -0.42 -7.86
N VAL A 13 10.58 -0.39 -9.13
CA VAL A 13 9.30 0.21 -9.54
C VAL A 13 8.15 -0.77 -9.34
N VAL A 14 7.09 -0.28 -8.70
CA VAL A 14 5.86 -0.99 -8.36
C VAL A 14 4.69 -0.24 -9.01
N ALA A 15 3.68 -0.95 -9.52
CA ALA A 15 2.48 -0.31 -10.07
C ALA A 15 1.36 -0.21 -9.02
N ASP A 16 0.82 0.99 -8.83
CA ASP A 16 -0.32 1.24 -7.92
C ASP A 16 -1.65 1.18 -8.70
N THR A 17 -2.04 -0.03 -9.08
CA THR A 17 -3.24 -0.25 -9.90
C THR A 17 -3.77 -1.68 -9.81
N GLY A 18 -5.07 -1.82 -10.03
CA GLY A 18 -5.71 -3.10 -10.35
C GLY A 18 -5.83 -3.34 -11.86
N ASP A 19 -5.38 -2.43 -12.72
CA ASP A 19 -5.50 -2.54 -14.18
C ASP A 19 -4.40 -3.42 -14.80
N LEU A 20 -4.81 -4.56 -15.37
CA LEU A 20 -3.90 -5.53 -16.00
C LEU A 20 -3.22 -4.97 -17.26
N GLU A 21 -3.85 -4.06 -18.01
CA GLU A 21 -3.24 -3.50 -19.21
C GLU A 21 -2.04 -2.61 -18.85
N ALA A 22 -2.22 -1.77 -17.83
CA ALA A 22 -1.13 -0.95 -17.31
C ALA A 22 0.03 -1.81 -16.77
N ILE A 23 -0.27 -2.91 -16.06
CA ILE A 23 0.76 -3.82 -15.55
C ILE A 23 1.53 -4.48 -16.70
N ARG A 24 0.84 -4.96 -17.75
CA ARG A 24 1.49 -5.52 -18.95
C ARG A 24 2.38 -4.50 -19.66
N ARG A 25 1.91 -3.25 -19.79
CA ARG A 25 2.63 -2.17 -20.47
C ARG A 25 3.93 -1.82 -19.74
N TYR A 26 3.85 -1.54 -18.44
CA TYR A 26 4.97 -0.97 -17.70
C TYR A 26 5.90 -2.00 -17.04
N GLN A 27 5.50 -3.28 -17.00
CA GLN A 27 6.27 -4.40 -16.46
C GLN A 27 6.91 -4.07 -15.10
N PRO A 28 6.10 -3.74 -14.09
CA PRO A 28 6.60 -3.44 -12.75
C PRO A 28 7.11 -4.71 -12.05
N HIS A 29 7.92 -4.57 -11.01
CA HIS A 29 8.36 -5.72 -10.23
C HIS A 29 7.24 -6.25 -9.34
N ASP A 30 6.58 -5.35 -8.61
CA ASP A 30 5.43 -5.65 -7.76
C ASP A 30 4.21 -4.85 -8.23
N ALA A 31 3.05 -5.13 -7.63
CA ALA A 31 1.86 -4.31 -7.77
C ALA A 31 1.17 -4.11 -6.41
N THR A 32 0.52 -2.95 -6.24
CA THR A 32 -0.27 -2.66 -5.04
C THR A 32 -1.71 -2.37 -5.39
N THR A 33 -2.61 -2.98 -4.63
CA THR A 33 -4.03 -2.62 -4.62
C THR A 33 -4.40 -1.98 -3.28
N ASN A 34 -5.60 -1.43 -3.22
CA ASN A 34 -6.28 -0.89 -2.04
C ASN A 34 -7.79 -0.86 -2.34
N PRO A 35 -8.68 -0.59 -1.37
CA PRO A 35 -10.13 -0.63 -1.61
C PRO A 35 -10.58 0.27 -2.77
N SER A 36 -10.01 1.48 -2.91
CA SER A 36 -10.32 2.38 -4.02
C SER A 36 -9.93 1.79 -5.39
N LEU A 37 -8.80 1.08 -5.46
CA LEU A 37 -8.32 0.46 -6.70
C LEU A 37 -9.11 -0.80 -7.07
N ILE A 38 -9.55 -1.59 -6.09
CA ILE A 38 -10.45 -2.72 -6.34
C ILE A 38 -11.82 -2.23 -6.82
N LEU A 39 -12.36 -1.18 -6.21
CA LEU A 39 -13.59 -0.54 -6.68
C LEU A 39 -13.48 -0.05 -8.13
N LYS A 40 -12.35 0.57 -8.50
CA LYS A 40 -12.10 0.97 -9.91
C LYS A 40 -11.98 -0.23 -10.84
N ALA A 41 -11.28 -1.28 -10.41
CA ALA A 41 -11.11 -2.51 -11.19
C ALA A 41 -12.45 -3.21 -11.44
N PHE A 42 -13.39 -3.16 -10.47
CA PHE A 42 -14.73 -3.71 -10.62
C PHE A 42 -15.50 -3.13 -11.83
N GLU A 43 -15.23 -1.87 -12.21
CA GLU A 43 -15.86 -1.19 -13.33
C GLU A 43 -15.16 -1.47 -14.68
N LEU A 44 -13.98 -2.09 -14.68
CA LEU A 44 -13.23 -2.33 -15.91
C LEU A 44 -13.88 -3.47 -16.72
N PRO A 45 -14.05 -3.31 -18.05
CA PRO A 45 -14.60 -4.35 -18.92
C PRO A 45 -13.83 -5.68 -18.85
N GLY A 46 -12.49 -5.60 -18.70
CA GLY A 46 -11.60 -6.76 -18.65
C GLY A 46 -11.83 -7.69 -17.46
N TYR A 47 -12.52 -7.24 -16.40
CA TYR A 47 -12.79 -8.04 -15.21
C TYR A 47 -14.21 -8.61 -15.14
N GLN A 48 -15.11 -8.26 -16.07
CA GLN A 48 -16.53 -8.62 -15.90
C GLN A 48 -16.77 -10.13 -15.86
N THR A 49 -16.08 -10.91 -16.71
CA THR A 49 -16.16 -12.37 -16.68
C THR A 49 -15.66 -12.94 -15.36
N LEU A 50 -14.50 -12.47 -14.87
CA LEU A 50 -13.93 -12.91 -13.59
C LEU A 50 -14.87 -12.59 -12.42
N ILE A 51 -15.48 -11.41 -12.42
CA ILE A 51 -16.47 -10.99 -11.41
C ILE A 51 -17.69 -11.91 -11.46
N ASP A 52 -18.27 -12.15 -12.63
CA ASP A 52 -19.44 -13.02 -12.78
C ASP A 52 -19.18 -14.44 -12.27
N GLU A 53 -18.03 -15.02 -12.63
CA GLU A 53 -17.61 -16.35 -12.17
C GLU A 53 -17.42 -16.38 -10.66
N THR A 54 -16.74 -15.38 -10.10
CA THR A 54 -16.51 -15.25 -8.64
C THR A 54 -17.85 -15.16 -7.90
N LEU A 55 -18.78 -14.32 -8.37
CA LEU A 55 -20.09 -14.14 -7.75
C LEU A 55 -20.96 -15.40 -7.86
N ALA A 56 -20.88 -16.13 -8.98
CA ALA A 56 -21.58 -17.39 -9.14
C ALA A 56 -21.09 -18.44 -8.11
N GLN A 57 -19.77 -18.53 -7.89
CA GLN A 57 -19.19 -19.40 -6.87
C GLN A 57 -19.63 -19.00 -5.46
N VAL A 58 -19.60 -17.70 -5.13
CA VAL A 58 -20.06 -17.21 -3.82
C VAL A 58 -21.52 -17.56 -3.56
N LYS A 59 -22.41 -17.41 -4.56
CA LYS A 59 -23.83 -17.80 -4.43
C LYS A 59 -24.01 -19.29 -4.17
N ALA A 60 -23.16 -20.12 -4.79
CA ALA A 60 -23.20 -21.57 -4.62
C ALA A 60 -22.70 -22.00 -3.23
N ASP A 61 -21.64 -21.37 -2.74
CA ASP A 61 -20.96 -21.79 -1.51
C ASP A 61 -21.60 -21.20 -0.24
N ILE A 62 -22.14 -19.98 -0.32
CA ILE A 62 -22.63 -19.24 0.84
C ILE A 62 -24.15 -19.13 0.79
N ALA A 63 -24.82 -19.72 1.78
CA ALA A 63 -26.28 -19.70 1.86
C ALA A 63 -26.84 -18.35 2.34
N ASP A 64 -26.19 -17.71 3.31
CA ASP A 64 -26.65 -16.45 3.91
C ASP A 64 -26.36 -15.24 2.98
N PRO A 65 -27.40 -14.51 2.53
CA PRO A 65 -27.23 -13.33 1.68
C PRO A 65 -26.34 -12.24 2.29
N GLN A 66 -26.34 -12.07 3.62
CA GLN A 66 -25.50 -11.05 4.26
C GLN A 66 -24.03 -11.45 4.23
N ALA A 67 -23.72 -12.72 4.52
CA ALA A 67 -22.37 -13.26 4.42
C ALA A 67 -21.83 -13.30 2.97
N ARG A 68 -22.70 -13.40 1.95
CA ARG A 68 -22.28 -13.41 0.53
C ARG A 68 -21.53 -12.14 0.14
N VAL A 69 -21.93 -10.97 0.65
CA VAL A 69 -21.31 -9.70 0.25
C VAL A 69 -19.88 -9.60 0.80
N ASP A 70 -19.68 -9.89 2.08
CA ASP A 70 -18.34 -9.88 2.70
C ASP A 70 -17.42 -10.91 2.03
N GLU A 71 -17.93 -12.11 1.75
CA GLU A 71 -17.17 -13.15 1.06
C GLU A 71 -16.87 -12.78 -0.40
N ALA A 72 -17.79 -12.12 -1.11
CA ALA A 72 -17.59 -11.68 -2.48
C ALA A 72 -16.49 -10.62 -2.59
N VAL A 73 -16.40 -9.70 -1.62
CA VAL A 73 -15.31 -8.72 -1.55
C VAL A 73 -13.97 -9.44 -1.45
N ASP A 74 -13.85 -10.36 -0.49
CA ASP A 74 -12.59 -11.06 -0.23
C ASP A 74 -12.17 -11.89 -1.46
N ARG A 75 -13.08 -12.70 -2.01
CA ARG A 75 -12.79 -13.54 -3.18
C ARG A 75 -12.48 -12.72 -4.42
N LEU A 76 -13.18 -11.61 -4.65
CA LEU A 76 -12.90 -10.74 -5.78
C LEU A 76 -11.52 -10.07 -5.65
N SER A 77 -11.18 -9.58 -4.46
CA SER A 77 -9.87 -8.96 -4.20
C SER A 77 -8.74 -9.95 -4.44
N VAL A 78 -8.93 -11.20 -4.01
CA VAL A 78 -7.98 -12.31 -4.25
C VAL A 78 -7.92 -12.70 -5.72
N ALA A 79 -9.05 -12.79 -6.41
CA ALA A 79 -9.11 -13.14 -7.83
C ALA A 79 -8.37 -12.09 -8.68
N ILE A 80 -8.62 -10.80 -8.45
CA ILE A 80 -7.91 -9.69 -9.10
C ILE A 80 -6.41 -9.76 -8.77
N GLY A 81 -6.05 -9.94 -7.50
CA GLY A 81 -4.65 -10.06 -7.12
C GLY A 81 -3.97 -11.28 -7.75
N SER A 82 -4.68 -12.39 -7.95
CA SER A 82 -4.18 -13.59 -8.60
C SER A 82 -3.87 -13.34 -10.08
N GLU A 83 -4.76 -12.65 -10.80
CA GLU A 83 -4.49 -12.21 -12.18
C GLU A 83 -3.25 -11.31 -12.26
N ILE A 84 -3.11 -10.37 -11.31
CA ILE A 84 -1.94 -9.50 -11.22
C ILE A 84 -0.65 -10.31 -11.00
N THR A 85 -0.67 -11.31 -10.11
CA THR A 85 0.53 -12.11 -9.81
C THR A 85 1.06 -12.90 -11.00
N GLN A 86 0.23 -13.19 -12.00
CA GLN A 86 0.66 -13.84 -13.24
C GLN A 86 1.46 -12.92 -14.16
N LEU A 87 1.35 -11.60 -13.97
CA LEU A 87 1.94 -10.58 -14.85
C LEU A 87 3.20 -9.92 -14.28
N ILE A 88 3.50 -10.16 -13.00
CA ILE A 88 4.63 -9.56 -12.29
C ILE A 88 5.59 -10.63 -11.77
N PRO A 89 6.90 -10.35 -11.69
CA PRO A 89 7.85 -11.30 -11.09
C PRO A 89 7.85 -11.27 -9.55
N GLY A 90 7.33 -10.22 -8.93
CA GLY A 90 7.34 -10.01 -7.49
C GLY A 90 6.00 -10.28 -6.83
N ARG A 91 5.49 -9.31 -6.07
CA ARG A 91 4.38 -9.50 -5.12
C ARG A 91 3.18 -8.60 -5.42
N VAL A 92 2.00 -9.05 -5.01
CA VAL A 92 0.80 -8.21 -4.96
C VAL A 92 0.49 -7.79 -3.51
N SER A 93 0.18 -6.52 -3.28
CA SER A 93 -0.40 -6.08 -2.00
C SER A 93 -1.92 -6.08 -2.05
N THR A 94 -2.56 -6.71 -1.07
CA THR A 94 -4.02 -6.81 -0.93
C THR A 94 -4.44 -6.36 0.46
N GLU A 95 -5.37 -5.40 0.53
CA GLU A 95 -5.66 -4.66 1.75
C GLU A 95 -6.84 -5.25 2.52
N VAL A 96 -6.68 -5.41 3.84
CA VAL A 96 -7.79 -5.78 4.72
C VAL A 96 -8.83 -4.66 4.76
N ALA A 97 -10.09 -5.01 5.01
CA ALA A 97 -11.17 -4.02 5.09
C ALA A 97 -10.84 -2.90 6.10
N ALA A 98 -10.86 -1.65 5.65
CA ALA A 98 -10.42 -0.52 6.46
C ALA A 98 -11.25 -0.31 7.75
N LYS A 99 -12.50 -0.78 7.78
CA LYS A 99 -13.35 -0.79 9.00
C LYS A 99 -12.73 -1.59 10.17
N LEU A 100 -11.77 -2.48 9.89
CA LEU A 100 -11.06 -3.30 10.88
C LEU A 100 -9.78 -2.64 11.42
N SER A 101 -9.44 -1.42 10.98
CA SER A 101 -8.15 -0.76 11.30
C SER A 101 -7.89 -0.54 12.79
N PHE A 102 -8.92 -0.63 13.64
CA PHE A 102 -8.81 -0.46 15.10
C PHE A 102 -9.15 -1.74 15.88
N ASP A 103 -9.22 -2.88 15.18
CA ASP A 103 -9.46 -4.20 15.77
C ASP A 103 -8.34 -5.15 15.32
N ARG A 104 -7.39 -5.39 16.24
CA ARG A 104 -6.23 -6.24 16.00
C ARG A 104 -6.64 -7.67 15.62
N GLU A 105 -7.54 -8.27 16.39
CA GLU A 105 -7.92 -9.68 16.20
C GLU A 105 -8.71 -9.86 14.90
N ALA A 106 -9.61 -8.92 14.58
CA ALA A 106 -10.35 -8.97 13.33
C ALA A 106 -9.44 -8.76 12.12
N SER A 107 -8.44 -7.90 12.23
CA SER A 107 -7.42 -7.69 11.20
C SER A 107 -6.57 -8.96 10.95
N ILE A 108 -6.10 -9.63 12.01
CA ILE A 108 -5.37 -10.91 11.90
C ILE A 108 -6.25 -11.98 11.25
N LYS A 109 -7.49 -12.14 11.72
CA LYS A 109 -8.43 -13.12 11.15
C LYS A 109 -8.70 -12.87 9.66
N LYS A 110 -8.89 -11.61 9.27
CA LYS A 110 -9.11 -11.25 7.86
C LYS A 110 -7.85 -11.48 7.01
N ALA A 111 -6.66 -11.18 7.54
CA ALA A 111 -5.40 -11.46 6.88
C ALA A 111 -5.22 -12.96 6.58
N HIS A 112 -5.47 -13.84 7.57
CA HIS A 112 -5.45 -15.28 7.35
C HIS A 112 -6.45 -15.72 6.30
N ARG A 113 -7.68 -15.19 6.35
CA ARG A 113 -8.72 -15.52 5.36
C ARG A 113 -8.26 -15.19 3.93
N LEU A 114 -7.65 -14.03 3.73
CA LEU A 114 -7.14 -13.63 2.42
C LEU A 114 -6.00 -14.56 1.96
N ILE A 115 -5.07 -14.94 2.84
CA ILE A 115 -4.00 -15.88 2.52
C ILE A 115 -4.55 -17.26 2.16
N GLU A 116 -5.50 -17.80 2.92
CA GLU A 116 -6.16 -19.07 2.58
C GLU A 116 -6.80 -19.03 1.20
N LEU A 117 -7.48 -17.93 0.87
CA LEU A 117 -8.10 -17.75 -0.45
C LEU A 117 -7.05 -17.68 -1.57
N TYR A 118 -5.90 -17.02 -1.35
CA TYR A 118 -4.79 -17.03 -2.31
C TYR A 118 -4.22 -18.43 -2.51
N GLU A 119 -4.02 -19.19 -1.43
CA GLU A 119 -3.52 -20.56 -1.49
C GLU A 119 -4.49 -21.48 -2.25
N GLN A 120 -5.80 -21.28 -2.11
CA GLN A 120 -6.83 -21.97 -2.90
C GLN A 120 -6.77 -21.64 -4.40
N HIS A 121 -6.29 -20.44 -4.76
CA HIS A 121 -6.01 -20.05 -6.15
C HIS A 121 -4.62 -20.51 -6.65
N GLY A 122 -3.90 -21.29 -5.84
CA GLY A 122 -2.56 -21.77 -6.18
C GLY A 122 -1.47 -20.70 -6.06
N ILE A 123 -1.75 -19.59 -5.39
CA ILE A 123 -0.79 -18.50 -5.15
C ILE A 123 -0.22 -18.66 -3.74
N GLY A 124 1.09 -18.92 -3.66
CA GLY A 124 1.79 -19.02 -2.37
C GLY A 124 1.86 -17.68 -1.65
N ARG A 125 1.81 -17.71 -0.32
CA ARG A 125 1.83 -16.51 0.54
C ARG A 125 3.07 -15.62 0.34
N GLU A 126 4.18 -16.16 -0.17
CA GLU A 126 5.40 -15.42 -0.52
C GLU A 126 5.21 -14.44 -1.69
N ARG A 127 4.13 -14.59 -2.47
CA ARG A 127 3.70 -13.71 -3.56
C ARG A 127 2.76 -12.60 -3.12
N VAL A 128 2.36 -12.58 -1.84
CA VAL A 128 1.33 -11.69 -1.32
C VAL A 128 1.89 -10.84 -0.19
N LEU A 129 1.49 -9.59 -0.13
CA LEU A 129 1.63 -8.73 1.04
C LEU A 129 0.25 -8.38 1.56
N ILE A 130 -0.04 -8.74 2.82
CA ILE A 130 -1.28 -8.27 3.46
C ILE A 130 -1.10 -6.82 3.86
N LYS A 131 -1.97 -5.95 3.35
CA LYS A 131 -1.87 -4.52 3.57
C LYS A 131 -2.81 -4.09 4.70
N LEU A 132 -2.27 -3.35 5.67
CA LEU A 132 -3.01 -2.86 6.84
C LEU A 132 -2.71 -1.38 7.07
N ALA A 133 -3.70 -0.62 7.54
CA ALA A 133 -3.49 0.75 7.98
C ALA A 133 -2.52 0.78 9.18
N SER A 134 -1.58 1.74 9.19
CA SER A 134 -0.56 1.89 10.23
C SER A 134 -1.10 2.55 11.51
N THR A 135 -2.23 2.07 12.01
CA THR A 135 -2.70 2.32 13.39
C THR A 135 -1.87 1.51 14.37
N TRP A 136 -1.99 1.75 15.68
CA TRP A 136 -1.32 0.91 16.66
C TRP A 136 -1.76 -0.54 16.53
N GLU A 137 -3.07 -0.75 16.41
CA GLU A 137 -3.71 -2.06 16.31
C GLU A 137 -3.31 -2.79 15.02
N GLY A 138 -3.23 -2.08 13.89
CA GLY A 138 -2.76 -2.63 12.61
C GLY A 138 -1.29 -3.01 12.64
N ILE A 139 -0.44 -2.22 13.30
CA ILE A 139 0.99 -2.55 13.48
C ILE A 139 1.16 -3.78 14.37
N ARG A 140 0.41 -3.88 15.47
CA ARG A 140 0.45 -5.08 16.34
C ARG A 140 -0.14 -6.31 15.65
N ALA A 141 -1.12 -6.15 14.78
CA ALA A 141 -1.62 -7.25 13.94
C ALA A 141 -0.53 -7.72 12.97
N ALA A 142 0.16 -6.80 12.30
CA ALA A 142 1.25 -7.14 11.39
C ALA A 142 2.43 -7.82 12.10
N GLU A 143 2.80 -7.38 13.30
CA GLU A 143 3.85 -8.02 14.12
C GLU A 143 3.57 -9.52 14.32
N GLN A 144 2.32 -9.88 14.67
CA GLN A 144 1.90 -11.27 14.81
C GLN A 144 1.94 -12.03 13.47
N LEU A 145 1.40 -11.42 12.41
CA LEU A 145 1.35 -12.03 11.08
C LEU A 145 2.75 -12.33 10.53
N GLU A 146 3.73 -11.44 10.74
CA GLU A 146 5.12 -11.66 10.32
C GLU A 146 5.77 -12.83 11.06
N GLN A 147 5.48 -12.99 12.37
CA GLN A 147 5.94 -14.15 13.16
C GLN A 147 5.34 -15.47 12.64
N GLU A 148 4.18 -15.41 11.99
CA GLU A 148 3.49 -16.54 11.36
C GLU A 148 3.87 -16.74 9.88
N GLY A 149 4.80 -15.93 9.36
CA GLY A 149 5.27 -16.00 7.98
C GLY A 149 4.31 -15.38 6.96
N ILE A 150 3.40 -14.50 7.38
CA ILE A 150 2.52 -13.70 6.52
C ILE A 150 3.08 -12.28 6.45
N GLN A 151 3.68 -11.96 5.31
CA GLN A 151 4.38 -10.69 5.14
C GLN A 151 3.40 -9.54 4.89
N CYS A 152 3.67 -8.41 5.53
CA CYS A 152 2.75 -7.29 5.59
C CYS A 152 3.27 -6.04 4.88
N ASN A 153 2.32 -5.22 4.41
CA ASN A 153 2.53 -3.87 3.89
C ASN A 153 1.77 -2.87 4.77
N LEU A 154 2.49 -2.07 5.56
CA LEU A 154 1.87 -1.10 6.46
C LEU A 154 1.67 0.23 5.74
N THR A 155 0.41 0.56 5.45
CA THR A 155 -0.01 1.71 4.62
C THR A 155 -0.57 2.84 5.47
N LEU A 156 -0.97 3.96 4.86
CA LEU A 156 -1.47 5.16 5.56
C LEU A 156 -0.49 5.63 6.65
N LEU A 157 0.80 5.60 6.31
CA LEU A 157 1.89 5.97 7.19
C LEU A 157 2.28 7.43 6.89
N PHE A 158 2.11 8.30 7.90
CA PHE A 158 2.24 9.75 7.78
C PHE A 158 3.17 10.37 8.82
N SER A 159 3.54 9.64 9.88
CA SER A 159 4.41 10.15 10.95
C SER A 159 5.63 9.26 11.20
N LYS A 160 6.67 9.86 11.80
CA LYS A 160 7.87 9.12 12.25
C LYS A 160 7.54 8.12 13.37
N ALA A 161 6.53 8.41 14.21
CA ALA A 161 6.06 7.50 15.24
C ALA A 161 5.52 6.20 14.63
N GLN A 162 4.73 6.31 13.54
CA GLN A 162 4.30 5.14 12.77
C GLN A 162 5.47 4.40 12.13
N ALA A 163 6.39 5.10 11.47
CA ALA A 163 7.58 4.46 10.88
C ALA A 163 8.37 3.65 11.91
N ARG A 164 8.70 4.27 13.07
CA ARG A 164 9.43 3.60 14.16
C ARG A 164 8.67 2.38 14.69
N ALA A 165 7.37 2.50 14.95
CA ALA A 165 6.57 1.38 15.44
C ALA A 165 6.50 0.22 14.43
N CYS A 166 6.43 0.50 13.13
CA CYS A 166 6.50 -0.52 12.07
C CYS A 166 7.87 -1.20 12.03
N PHE A 167 8.95 -0.42 12.13
CA PHE A 167 10.32 -0.93 12.15
C PHE A 167 10.58 -1.83 13.36
N ASP A 168 10.13 -1.41 14.55
CA ASP A 168 10.26 -2.17 15.79
C ASP A 168 9.43 -3.48 15.76
N ALA A 169 8.29 -3.47 15.07
CA ALA A 169 7.45 -4.65 14.83
C ALA A 169 8.03 -5.62 13.78
N GLY A 170 9.12 -5.26 13.09
CA GLY A 170 9.77 -6.12 12.11
C GLY A 170 8.94 -6.39 10.85
N VAL A 171 8.06 -5.46 10.46
CA VAL A 171 7.21 -5.64 9.28
C VAL A 171 8.05 -5.68 8.01
N TYR A 172 7.62 -6.46 7.01
CA TYR A 172 8.35 -6.63 5.76
C TYR A 172 8.48 -5.33 4.97
N LEU A 173 7.37 -4.58 4.83
CA LEU A 173 7.33 -3.36 4.03
C LEU A 173 6.43 -2.30 4.66
N ILE A 174 6.82 -1.03 4.53
CA ILE A 174 6.00 0.14 4.84
C ILE A 174 5.74 0.98 3.59
N SER A 175 4.56 1.58 3.52
CA SER A 175 4.15 2.52 2.47
C SER A 175 3.94 3.93 3.06
N PRO A 176 5.00 4.73 3.29
CA PRO A 176 4.86 6.13 3.67
C PRO A 176 4.32 6.97 2.50
N PHE A 177 3.31 7.79 2.78
CA PHE A 177 2.60 8.54 1.75
C PHE A 177 3.27 9.89 1.50
N VAL A 178 3.36 10.28 0.22
CA VAL A 178 3.95 11.54 -0.21
C VAL A 178 2.87 12.57 -0.49
N GLY A 179 2.09 12.37 -1.55
CA GLY A 179 1.18 13.39 -2.07
C GLY A 179 0.05 13.78 -1.12
N ARG A 180 -0.43 12.86 -0.27
CA ARG A 180 -1.44 13.22 0.76
C ARG A 180 -0.86 14.12 1.86
N VAL A 181 0.44 14.03 2.14
CA VAL A 181 1.14 14.96 3.02
C VAL A 181 1.20 16.32 2.34
N THR A 182 1.64 16.37 1.08
CA THR A 182 1.66 17.59 0.26
C THR A 182 0.29 18.26 0.21
N ASP A 183 -0.79 17.52 -0.06
CA ASP A 183 -2.15 18.05 -0.13
C ASP A 183 -2.56 18.76 1.16
N TRP A 184 -2.25 18.17 2.33
CA TRP A 184 -2.58 18.77 3.63
C TRP A 184 -1.85 20.11 3.81
N TYR A 185 -0.55 20.12 3.55
CA TYR A 185 0.26 21.33 3.71
C TYR A 185 -0.13 22.41 2.70
N LYS A 186 -0.39 22.07 1.43
CA LYS A 186 -0.91 23.00 0.43
C LYS A 186 -2.22 23.65 0.88
N GLN A 187 -3.17 22.85 1.39
CA GLN A 187 -4.43 23.35 1.90
C GLN A 187 -4.26 24.28 3.10
N LYS A 188 -3.30 23.97 4.00
CA LYS A 188 -3.07 24.72 5.23
C LYS A 188 -2.29 26.03 4.99
N THR A 189 -1.30 26.02 4.12
CA THR A 189 -0.36 27.14 3.92
C THR A 189 -0.62 27.95 2.65
N GLY A 190 -1.32 27.37 1.66
CA GLY A 190 -1.50 27.97 0.33
C GLY A 190 -0.23 28.00 -0.52
N GLN A 191 0.83 27.31 -0.10
CA GLN A 191 2.12 27.29 -0.80
C GLN A 191 2.20 26.16 -1.82
N GLU A 192 2.93 26.41 -2.91
CA GLU A 192 3.40 25.40 -3.84
C GLU A 192 4.83 24.99 -3.45
N TYR A 193 5.18 23.72 -3.64
CA TYR A 193 6.47 23.18 -3.22
C TYR A 193 7.28 22.71 -4.42
N ALA A 194 8.55 23.10 -4.47
CA ALA A 194 9.51 22.44 -5.34
C ALA A 194 9.73 20.99 -4.86
N PRO A 195 10.12 20.05 -5.74
CA PRO A 195 10.29 18.65 -5.35
C PRO A 195 11.19 18.40 -4.13
N GLU A 196 12.24 19.20 -3.97
CA GLU A 196 13.21 19.08 -2.86
C GLU A 196 12.68 19.61 -1.52
N GLU A 197 11.66 20.46 -1.57
CA GLU A 197 11.03 21.11 -0.41
C GLU A 197 9.63 20.53 -0.13
N ASP A 198 9.17 19.60 -0.95
CA ASP A 198 7.85 18.97 -0.81
C ASP A 198 7.80 18.21 0.53
N PRO A 199 6.84 18.53 1.41
CA PRO A 199 6.80 17.97 2.76
C PRO A 199 6.62 16.44 2.77
N GLY A 200 5.97 15.87 1.75
CA GLY A 200 5.85 14.43 1.59
C GLY A 200 7.18 13.78 1.16
N VAL A 201 7.92 14.43 0.26
CA VAL A 201 9.24 13.95 -0.18
C VAL A 201 10.23 14.01 0.98
N VAL A 202 10.27 15.15 1.70
CA VAL A 202 11.10 15.31 2.90
C VAL A 202 10.77 14.22 3.93
N PHE A 203 9.49 13.99 4.21
CA PHE A 203 9.06 12.95 5.14
C PHE A 203 9.58 11.56 4.75
N VAL A 204 9.41 11.13 3.49
CA VAL A 204 9.88 9.79 3.07
C VAL A 204 11.41 9.69 3.11
N ARG A 205 12.14 10.75 2.75
CA ARG A 205 13.61 10.77 2.89
C ARG A 205 14.06 10.57 4.33
N GLU A 206 13.40 11.22 5.29
CA GLU A 206 13.68 11.04 6.72
C GLU A 206 13.37 9.60 7.17
N VAL A 207 12.29 8.98 6.68
CA VAL A 207 11.96 7.57 6.98
C VAL A 207 13.04 6.62 6.44
N CYS A 208 13.50 6.82 5.21
CA CYS A 208 14.61 6.05 4.63
C CYS A 208 15.92 6.24 5.43
N ASP A 209 16.22 7.47 5.83
CA ASP A 209 17.40 7.78 6.64
C ASP A 209 17.35 7.07 8.01
N ILE A 210 16.19 7.04 8.66
CA ILE A 210 16.00 6.29 9.91
C ILE A 210 16.22 4.78 9.68
N ALA A 211 15.61 4.21 8.63
CA ALA A 211 15.75 2.79 8.32
C ALA A 211 17.23 2.41 8.12
N SER A 212 17.95 3.18 7.30
CA SER A 212 19.37 2.95 7.01
C SER A 212 20.25 3.15 8.25
N ARG A 213 20.13 4.29 8.95
CA ARG A 213 20.97 4.62 10.11
C ARG A 213 20.84 3.63 11.25
N TYR A 214 19.65 3.06 11.45
CA TYR A 214 19.38 2.15 12.56
C TYR A 214 19.28 0.67 12.14
N ARG A 215 19.68 0.34 10.90
CA ARG A 215 19.76 -1.04 10.39
C ARG A 215 18.42 -1.78 10.51
N TYR A 216 17.34 -1.14 10.09
CA TYR A 216 16.06 -1.81 9.95
C TYR A 216 15.96 -2.46 8.57
N ASP A 217 15.50 -3.70 8.54
CA ASP A 217 15.41 -4.52 7.32
C ASP A 217 14.10 -4.28 6.55
N THR A 218 13.14 -3.59 7.17
CA THR A 218 11.86 -3.21 6.57
C THR A 218 12.07 -2.42 5.29
N VAL A 219 11.46 -2.87 4.20
CA VAL A 219 11.48 -2.19 2.91
C VAL A 219 10.68 -0.89 2.99
N VAL A 220 11.29 0.23 2.62
CA VAL A 220 10.58 1.51 2.48
C VAL A 220 10.07 1.66 1.05
N MET A 221 8.75 1.76 0.88
CA MET A 221 8.10 1.97 -0.42
C MET A 221 7.34 3.30 -0.47
N GLY A 222 7.93 4.32 -1.10
CA GLY A 222 7.23 5.60 -1.27
C GLY A 222 5.93 5.43 -2.07
N ALA A 223 4.83 6.03 -1.60
CA ALA A 223 3.49 5.85 -2.17
C ALA A 223 2.70 7.16 -2.28
N SER A 224 1.60 7.11 -3.04
CA SER A 224 0.62 8.21 -3.20
C SER A 224 1.18 9.50 -3.83
N PHE A 225 1.84 9.40 -4.98
CA PHE A 225 2.38 10.56 -5.69
C PHE A 225 1.31 11.46 -6.33
N ARG A 226 1.63 12.74 -6.53
CA ARG A 226 0.84 13.72 -7.31
C ARG A 226 1.55 14.13 -8.59
N THR A 227 2.88 14.19 -8.55
CA THR A 227 3.69 14.65 -9.68
C THR A 227 4.91 13.76 -9.89
N GLN A 228 5.41 13.75 -11.11
CA GLN A 228 6.69 13.14 -11.45
C GLN A 228 7.84 13.66 -10.58
N GLY A 229 7.87 14.97 -10.29
CA GLY A 229 8.92 15.58 -9.46
C GLY A 229 9.04 14.94 -8.07
N GLN A 230 7.93 14.56 -7.45
CA GLN A 230 7.96 13.85 -6.16
C GLN A 230 8.60 12.46 -6.25
N ILE A 231 8.37 11.75 -7.37
CA ILE A 231 8.96 10.42 -7.62
C ILE A 231 10.47 10.56 -7.80
N LEU A 232 10.88 11.49 -8.66
CA LEU A 232 12.30 11.77 -8.93
C LEU A 232 13.03 12.25 -7.66
N GLY A 233 12.34 13.02 -6.81
CA GLY A 233 12.83 13.43 -5.49
C GLY A 233 13.12 12.25 -4.54
N LEU A 234 12.58 11.07 -4.81
CA LEU A 234 12.81 9.85 -4.02
C LEU A 234 13.60 8.77 -4.77
N ALA A 235 14.24 9.11 -5.90
CA ALA A 235 15.09 8.18 -6.63
C ALA A 235 16.18 7.61 -5.72
N GLY A 236 16.24 6.28 -5.60
CA GLY A 236 17.11 5.57 -4.67
C GLY A 236 16.40 5.00 -3.43
N CYS A 237 15.12 5.32 -3.21
CA CYS A 237 14.27 4.61 -2.25
C CYS A 237 14.18 3.11 -2.61
N ASN A 238 13.99 2.20 -1.64
CA ASN A 238 13.99 0.76 -1.93
C ASN A 238 12.94 0.40 -2.98
N ARG A 239 11.71 0.91 -2.80
CA ARG A 239 10.60 0.75 -3.76
C ARG A 239 9.84 2.06 -3.94
N LEU A 240 9.18 2.21 -5.08
CA LEU A 240 8.23 3.30 -5.34
C LEU A 240 7.01 2.72 -6.03
N THR A 241 5.83 2.87 -5.41
CA THR A 241 4.56 2.46 -6.04
C THR A 241 3.88 3.63 -6.72
N ILE A 242 3.72 3.53 -8.04
CA ILE A 242 3.42 4.65 -8.93
C ILE A 242 2.16 4.33 -9.73
N SER A 243 1.27 5.32 -9.86
CA SER A 243 0.04 5.16 -10.64
C SER A 243 0.34 5.05 -12.15
N PRO A 244 -0.53 4.41 -12.95
CA PRO A 244 -0.33 4.29 -14.39
C PRO A 244 -0.11 5.62 -15.12
N ALA A 245 -0.79 6.69 -14.69
CA ALA A 245 -0.63 8.02 -15.28
C ALA A 245 0.78 8.59 -15.07
N LEU A 246 1.33 8.45 -13.85
CA LEU A 246 2.69 8.94 -13.58
C LEU A 246 3.77 8.03 -14.16
N LEU A 247 3.49 6.72 -14.33
CA LEU A 247 4.34 5.83 -15.11
C LEU A 247 4.41 6.25 -16.58
N GLU A 248 3.28 6.65 -17.17
CA GLU A 248 3.24 7.20 -18.53
C GLU A 248 4.05 8.50 -18.67
N GLU A 249 3.91 9.41 -17.72
CA GLU A 249 4.71 10.65 -17.68
C GLU A 249 6.22 10.36 -17.62
N LEU A 250 6.65 9.40 -16.79
CA LEU A 250 8.05 8.96 -16.71
C LEU A 250 8.54 8.24 -17.97
N GLU A 251 7.69 7.46 -18.63
CA GLU A 251 8.02 6.76 -19.87
C GLU A 251 8.14 7.74 -21.05
N SER A 252 7.30 8.78 -21.08
CA SER A 252 7.25 9.76 -22.18
C SER A 252 8.40 10.79 -22.17
N GLN A 253 9.19 10.84 -21.09
CA GLN A 253 10.30 11.79 -20.96
C GLN A 253 11.65 11.10 -21.00
N GLU A 254 12.58 11.63 -21.79
CA GLU A 254 13.98 11.22 -21.78
C GLU A 254 14.77 12.03 -20.74
N GLY A 255 15.78 11.40 -20.15
CA GLY A 255 16.72 12.10 -19.26
C GLY A 255 17.29 11.20 -18.18
N ASP A 256 18.50 11.55 -17.73
CA ASP A 256 19.13 10.90 -16.59
C ASP A 256 18.45 11.34 -15.29
N ILE A 257 18.46 10.45 -14.29
CA ILE A 257 17.95 10.72 -12.95
C ILE A 257 19.09 10.69 -11.95
N GLU A 258 19.17 11.74 -11.14
CA GLU A 258 20.08 11.79 -10.00
C GLU A 258 19.53 10.97 -8.83
N ARG A 259 20.37 10.09 -8.26
CA ARG A 259 20.04 9.40 -7.00
C ARG A 259 19.94 10.41 -5.86
N LYS A 260 18.81 10.44 -5.16
CA LYS A 260 18.53 11.31 -4.01
C LYS A 260 18.64 10.59 -2.66
N ILE A 261 18.46 9.27 -2.64
CA ILE A 261 18.53 8.45 -1.43
C ILE A 261 19.63 7.40 -1.59
N SER A 262 20.49 7.29 -0.59
CA SER A 262 21.62 6.36 -0.57
C SER A 262 21.78 5.72 0.82
N ASP A 263 21.97 4.41 0.87
CA ASP A 263 22.06 3.61 2.11
C ASP A 263 23.41 3.72 2.84
N VAL A 264 24.12 4.83 2.69
CA VAL A 264 25.50 5.03 3.18
C VAL A 264 25.54 6.06 4.30
N GLY A 265 25.29 5.62 5.53
CA GLY A 265 25.55 6.40 6.74
C GLY A 265 25.97 5.50 7.90
N ASP A 266 26.84 6.02 8.77
CA ASP A 266 27.39 5.34 9.96
C ASP A 266 26.29 4.62 10.76
N ALA A 267 26.19 3.32 10.52
CA ALA A 267 25.10 2.52 11.02
C ALA A 267 25.19 2.37 12.55
N ARG A 268 24.18 2.86 13.25
CA ARG A 268 24.07 2.92 14.71
C ARG A 268 23.37 1.67 15.26
N GLU A 269 23.40 1.54 16.58
CA GLU A 269 22.57 0.57 17.29
C GLU A 269 21.09 0.93 17.16
N ARG A 270 20.22 -0.07 17.04
CA ARG A 270 18.76 0.11 16.99
C ARG A 270 18.28 0.90 18.21
N LEU A 271 17.28 1.75 17.99
CA LEU A 271 16.61 2.45 19.08
C LEU A 271 15.87 1.44 19.98
N ALA A 272 15.65 1.80 21.24
CA ALA A 272 14.72 1.05 22.07
C ALA A 272 13.33 1.01 21.40
N PRO A 273 12.58 -0.09 21.48
CA PRO A 273 11.24 -0.15 20.89
C PRO A 273 10.32 0.93 21.47
N ILE A 274 9.54 1.58 20.60
CA ILE A 274 8.52 2.54 21.04
C ILE A 274 7.34 1.83 21.71
N ASP A 275 6.89 2.33 22.85
CA ASP A 275 5.68 1.81 23.50
C ASP A 275 4.39 2.46 22.96
N GLU A 276 3.22 1.95 23.39
CA GLU A 276 1.93 2.45 22.92
C GLU A 276 1.69 3.92 23.30
N ALA A 277 2.09 4.33 24.50
CA ALA A 277 1.88 5.68 24.98
C ALA A 277 2.74 6.67 24.20
N GLU A 278 4.01 6.34 23.98
CA GLU A 278 4.94 7.09 23.14
C GLU A 278 4.47 7.18 21.69
N PHE A 279 3.97 6.06 21.12
CA PHE A 279 3.40 6.04 19.77
C PHE A 279 2.20 6.97 19.66
N ARG A 280 1.20 6.83 20.54
CA ARG A 280 -0.03 7.62 20.50
C ARG A 280 0.27 9.11 20.71
N TRP A 281 1.16 9.44 21.65
CA TRP A 281 1.60 10.81 21.86
C TRP A 281 2.32 11.37 20.63
N GLY A 282 3.28 10.63 20.07
CA GLY A 282 4.04 11.04 18.89
C GLY A 282 3.17 11.26 17.65
N LEU A 283 2.19 10.37 17.41
CA LEU A 283 1.22 10.56 16.33
C LEU A 283 0.36 11.81 16.57
N ASN A 284 -0.12 12.02 17.80
CA ASN A 284 -0.98 13.15 18.13
C ASN A 284 -0.26 14.52 18.11
N GLN A 285 1.06 14.54 18.24
CA GLN A 285 1.87 15.76 18.04
C GLN A 285 1.94 16.19 16.57
N ASP A 286 1.67 15.28 15.63
CA ASP A 286 1.61 15.56 14.20
C ASP A 286 0.15 15.67 13.75
N ALA A 287 -0.35 16.91 13.67
CA ALA A 287 -1.72 17.18 13.24
C ALA A 287 -2.01 16.65 11.83
N MET A 288 -1.05 16.77 10.91
CA MET A 288 -1.19 16.27 9.54
C MET A 288 -1.36 14.75 9.56
N ALA A 289 -0.50 14.03 10.28
CA ALA A 289 -0.56 12.58 10.34
C ALA A 289 -1.83 12.08 11.03
N THR A 290 -2.25 12.72 12.12
CA THR A 290 -3.48 12.39 12.85
C THR A 290 -4.71 12.53 11.93
N GLU A 291 -4.82 13.66 11.23
CA GLU A 291 -5.95 13.92 10.33
C GLU A 291 -5.92 13.00 9.11
N LYS A 292 -4.75 12.82 8.47
CA LYS A 292 -4.63 12.02 7.24
C LYS A 292 -4.73 10.52 7.44
N LEU A 293 -4.30 9.98 8.58
CA LEU A 293 -4.56 8.58 8.93
C LEU A 293 -6.07 8.33 9.05
N ALA A 294 -6.77 9.15 9.83
CA ALA A 294 -8.20 8.99 10.05
C ALA A 294 -9.02 9.24 8.77
N GLU A 295 -8.67 10.27 7.98
CA GLU A 295 -9.27 10.54 6.67
C GLU A 295 -9.06 9.38 5.70
N GLY A 296 -7.85 8.80 5.66
CA GLY A 296 -7.52 7.69 4.80
C GLY A 296 -8.36 6.44 5.10
N ILE A 297 -8.49 6.08 6.38
CA ILE A 297 -9.31 4.95 6.81
C ILE A 297 -10.78 5.15 6.43
N ARG A 298 -11.35 6.34 6.68
CA ARG A 298 -12.74 6.64 6.30
C ARG A 298 -12.98 6.50 4.81
N ARG A 299 -12.11 7.10 3.98
CA ARG A 299 -12.24 7.01 2.52
C ARG A 299 -12.19 5.57 2.01
N PHE A 300 -11.26 4.76 2.53
CA PHE A 300 -11.21 3.35 2.16
C PHE A 300 -12.42 2.56 2.64
N ALA A 301 -13.01 2.91 3.79
CA ALA A 301 -14.27 2.32 4.24
C ALA A 301 -15.47 2.75 3.35
N ASP A 302 -15.50 4.00 2.89
CA ASP A 302 -16.55 4.51 1.98
C ASP A 302 -16.47 3.83 0.60
N ASP A 303 -15.25 3.66 0.05
CA ASP A 303 -15.03 2.95 -1.22
C ASP A 303 -15.41 1.46 -1.08
N GLN A 304 -15.07 0.86 0.05
CA GLN A 304 -15.45 -0.52 0.39
C GLN A 304 -16.97 -0.68 0.46
N ALA A 305 -17.68 0.24 1.13
CA ALA A 305 -19.13 0.22 1.20
C ALA A 305 -19.77 0.38 -0.19
N THR A 306 -19.20 1.24 -1.04
CA THR A 306 -19.65 1.40 -2.44
C THR A 306 -19.48 0.10 -3.24
N LEU A 307 -18.36 -0.61 -3.04
CA LEU A 307 -18.14 -1.92 -3.66
C LEU A 307 -19.14 -2.96 -3.14
N GLU A 308 -19.37 -3.01 -1.82
CA GLU A 308 -20.34 -3.91 -1.17
C GLU A 308 -21.76 -3.70 -1.75
N GLU A 309 -22.19 -2.44 -1.95
CA GLU A 309 -23.49 -2.12 -2.58
C GLU A 309 -23.58 -2.63 -4.03
N LYS A 310 -22.52 -2.45 -4.83
CA LYS A 310 -22.46 -2.93 -6.21
C LYS A 310 -22.48 -4.46 -6.29
N LEU A 311 -21.75 -5.13 -5.39
CA LEU A 311 -21.74 -6.59 -5.30
C LEU A 311 -23.10 -7.12 -4.86
N ALA A 312 -23.73 -6.51 -3.87
CA ALA A 312 -25.09 -6.86 -3.42
C ALA A 312 -26.08 -6.78 -4.59
N ALA A 313 -26.03 -5.71 -5.39
CA ALA A 313 -26.90 -5.56 -6.56
C ALA A 313 -26.71 -6.67 -7.62
N ARG A 314 -25.48 -7.17 -7.82
CA ARG A 314 -25.22 -8.31 -8.73
C ARG A 314 -25.54 -9.67 -8.10
N LEU A 315 -25.48 -9.76 -6.77
CA LEU A 315 -25.76 -10.99 -6.05
C LEU A 315 -27.26 -11.31 -6.00
N GLY A 316 -28.13 -10.30 -6.13
CA GLY A 316 -29.59 -10.48 -6.16
C GLY A 316 -30.15 -10.73 -4.78
#